data_AF-A0A8J3T7E8-F1
#
_entry.id   AF-A0A8J3T7E8-F1
#
_cell.length_a   1.000
_cell.length_b   1.000
_cell.length_c   1.000
_cell.angle_alpha   90.00
_cell.angle_beta   90.00
_cell.angle_gamma   90.00
#
_symmetry.space_group_name_H-M   'P 1'
#
loop_
_entity.id
_entity.type
_entity.pdbx_description
1 polymer ?
#
loop_
_entity_poly.entity_id
_entity_poly.type
_entity_poly.pdbx_seq_one_letter_code
_entity_poly.pdbx_strand_id
1 'polypeptide(L)'
;MKIVSKVAGQVGFTVLPRRWIVERSLSWCLRARCDVRDYERPPAHSEAHLCWAAITLMTRRLTTKNARSSTRVRIASPQAA
;
A
#
# COMPACT_ATOMS: atom_id res chain seq x y z
N MET A 1 -4.32 -3.72 -18.13
CA MET A 1 -4.62 -2.82 -16.99
C MET A 1 -5.81 -1.95 -17.40
N LYS A 2 -6.99 -2.12 -16.77
CA LYS A 2 -8.18 -1.35 -17.13
C LYS A 2 -8.13 -0.01 -16.41
N ILE A 3 -7.88 1.07 -17.15
CA ILE A 3 -7.92 2.44 -16.62
C ILE A 3 -9.40 2.76 -16.34
N VAL A 4 -9.72 3.05 -15.08
CA VAL A 4 -11.08 3.44 -14.68
C VAL A 4 -11.21 4.93 -14.91
N SER A 5 -12.04 5.32 -15.87
CA SER A 5 -12.37 6.73 -16.12
C SER A 5 -13.19 7.31 -14.96
N LYS A 6 -13.05 8.62 -14.74
CA LYS A 6 -13.93 9.35 -13.81
C LYS A 6 -15.40 9.14 -14.21
N VAL A 7 -16.29 8.96 -13.23
CA VAL A 7 -17.72 8.87 -13.50
C VAL A 7 -18.20 10.21 -14.07
N ALA A 8 -18.96 10.19 -15.17
CA ALA A 8 -19.47 11.40 -15.80
C ALA A 8 -20.38 12.15 -14.81
N GLY A 9 -20.18 13.47 -14.66
CA GLY A 9 -20.93 14.30 -13.70
C GLY A 9 -20.47 14.19 -12.24
N GLN A 10 -19.41 13.43 -11.94
CA GLN A 10 -18.87 13.34 -10.59
C GLN A 10 -18.26 14.68 -10.15
N VAL A 11 -18.86 15.27 -9.11
CA VAL A 11 -18.33 16.42 -8.36
C VAL A 11 -17.71 15.91 -7.06
N GLY A 12 -16.42 16.15 -6.87
CA GLY A 12 -15.69 15.71 -5.68
C GLY A 12 -15.12 14.29 -5.74
N PHE A 13 -14.77 13.74 -4.58
CA PHE A 13 -14.05 12.46 -4.45
C PHE A 13 -15.01 11.28 -4.26
N THR A 14 -14.87 10.25 -5.09
CA THR A 14 -15.55 8.95 -4.92
C THR A 14 -14.53 7.92 -4.49
N VAL A 15 -14.86 7.17 -3.45
CA VAL A 15 -14.07 6.04 -2.97
C VAL A 15 -14.17 4.90 -3.98
N LEU A 16 -13.04 4.53 -4.59
CA LEU A 16 -12.97 3.33 -5.43
C LEU A 16 -12.62 2.12 -4.55
N PRO A 17 -13.34 0.99 -4.65
CA PRO A 17 -13.24 -0.14 -3.73
C PRO A 17 -11.87 -0.84 -3.67
N ARG A 18 -10.93 -0.51 -4.58
CA ARG A 18 -9.58 -1.09 -4.63
C ARG A 18 -8.45 -0.06 -4.68
N ARG A 19 -8.77 1.24 -4.64
CA ARG A 19 -7.79 2.33 -4.78
C ARG A 19 -6.76 2.34 -3.66
N TRP A 20 -7.18 1.92 -2.45
CA TRP A 20 -6.29 1.81 -1.30
C TRP A 20 -5.09 0.89 -1.55
N ILE A 21 -5.18 -0.11 -2.43
CA ILE A 21 -4.08 -1.04 -2.71
C ILE A 21 -2.94 -0.29 -3.38
N VAL A 22 -3.27 0.54 -4.39
CA VAL A 22 -2.29 1.36 -5.12
C VAL A 22 -1.70 2.42 -4.18
N GLU A 23 -2.55 3.13 -3.45
CA GLU A 23 -2.12 4.16 -2.50
C GLU A 23 -1.22 3.60 -1.40
N ARG A 24 -1.49 2.37 -0.95
CA ARG A 24 -0.64 1.67 0.02
C ARG A 24 0.72 1.29 -0.56
N SER A 25 0.76 0.82 -1.81
CA SER A 25 2.03 0.57 -2.50
C SER A 25 2.85 1.85 -2.66
N LEU A 26 2.21 2.94 -3.09
CA LEU A 26 2.84 4.26 -3.18
C LEU A 26 3.34 4.72 -1.80
N SER A 27 2.58 4.50 -0.74
CA SER A 27 2.99 4.87 0.63
C SER A 27 4.27 4.16 1.07
N TRP A 28 4.48 2.89 0.71
CA TRP A 28 5.73 2.18 0.99
C TRP A 28 6.90 2.74 0.18
N CYS A 29 6.68 3.09 -1.09
CA CYS A 29 7.71 3.71 -1.94
C CYS A 29 8.09 5.12 -1.42
N LEU A 30 7.10 5.95 -1.06
CA LEU A 30 7.33 7.26 -0.46
C LEU A 30 8.06 7.16 0.89
N ARG A 31 7.78 6.13 1.70
CA ARG A 31 8.50 5.92 2.96
C ARG A 31 9.97 5.58 2.77
N ALA A 32 10.32 4.90 1.67
CA ALA A 32 11.72 4.68 1.29
C ALA A 32 12.41 5.98 0.80
N ARG A 33 11.66 7.09 0.62
CA ARG A 33 12.15 8.44 0.26
C ARG A 33 13.00 8.51 -1.01
N CYS A 34 12.66 7.72 -2.03
CA CYS A 34 13.51 7.58 -3.21
C CYS A 34 13.11 8.41 -4.44
N ASP A 35 11.82 8.76 -4.63
CA ASP A 35 11.36 9.26 -5.94
C ASP A 35 10.90 10.73 -6.00
N VAL A 36 10.59 11.36 -4.87
CA VAL A 36 9.91 12.67 -4.93
C VAL A 36 10.90 13.84 -5.11
N ARG A 37 12.21 13.62 -4.96
CA ARG A 37 13.18 14.72 -4.82
C ARG A 37 14.41 14.68 -5.74
N ASP A 38 14.85 13.51 -6.22
CA ASP A 38 16.15 13.35 -6.88
C ASP A 38 16.00 13.14 -8.40
N TYR A 39 15.44 14.12 -9.12
CA TYR A 39 15.35 14.08 -10.59
C TYR A 39 16.68 14.33 -11.31
N GLU A 40 17.72 14.75 -10.59
CA GLU A 40 19.05 14.96 -11.17
C GLU A 40 19.83 13.65 -11.37
N ARG A 41 19.32 12.54 -10.84
CA ARG A 41 19.93 11.21 -10.99
C ARG A 41 19.28 10.43 -12.13
N PRO A 42 20.05 9.56 -12.81
CA PRO A 42 19.50 8.75 -13.89
C PRO A 42 18.36 7.84 -13.37
N PRO A 43 17.33 7.60 -14.21
CA PRO A 43 16.12 6.85 -13.81
C PRO A 43 16.41 5.41 -13.34
N ALA A 44 17.54 4.83 -13.76
CA ALA A 44 18.00 3.51 -13.30
C ALA A 44 18.18 3.44 -11.76
N HIS A 45 18.53 4.56 -11.10
CA HIS A 45 18.62 4.60 -9.64
C HIS A 45 17.24 4.49 -8.97
N SER A 46 16.24 5.18 -9.53
CA SER A 46 14.85 5.08 -9.06
C SER A 46 14.32 3.67 -9.21
N GLU A 47 14.61 3.00 -10.34
CA GLU A 47 14.23 1.60 -10.56
C GLU A 47 14.84 0.66 -9.51
N ALA A 48 16.15 0.79 -9.26
CA ALA A 48 16.83 0.00 -8.22
C ALA A 48 16.23 0.24 -6.83
N HIS A 49 15.89 1.49 -6.51
CA HIS A 49 15.24 1.84 -5.25
C HIS A 49 13.83 1.26 -5.10
N LEU A 50 13.02 1.25 -6.17
CA LEU A 50 11.71 0.60 -6.18
C LEU A 50 11.83 -0.89 -5.91
N CYS A 51 12.81 -1.56 -6.53
CA CYS A 51 13.12 -2.96 -6.25
C CYS A 51 13.51 -3.18 -4.78
N TRP A 52 14.39 -2.34 -4.21
CA TRP A 52 14.78 -2.43 -2.80
C TRP A 52 13.61 -2.22 -1.83
N ALA A 53 12.72 -1.26 -2.11
CA ALA A 53 11.52 -1.04 -1.30
C ALA A 53 10.60 -2.27 -1.33
N ALA A 54 10.42 -2.89 -2.50
CA ALA A 54 9.64 -4.11 -2.65
C ALA A 54 10.28 -5.30 -1.91
N ILE A 55 11.59 -5.50 -2.04
CA ILE A 55 12.33 -6.55 -1.32
C ILE A 55 12.14 -6.38 0.19
N THR A 56 12.39 -5.18 0.72
CA THR A 56 12.25 -4.88 2.15
C THR A 56 10.84 -5.19 2.66
N LEU A 57 9.81 -4.82 1.89
CA LEU A 57 8.42 -5.11 2.22
C LEU A 57 8.15 -6.62 2.23
N MET A 58 8.60 -7.36 1.22
CA MET A 58 8.39 -8.80 1.11
C MET A 58 9.13 -9.55 2.22
N THR A 59 10.39 -9.19 2.49
CA THR A 59 11.16 -9.75 3.61
C THR A 59 10.44 -9.54 4.94
N ARG A 60 9.92 -8.34 5.21
CA ARG A 60 9.13 -8.08 6.43
C ARG A 60 7.86 -8.91 6.50
N ARG A 61 7.18 -9.17 5.38
CA ARG A 61 5.97 -10.01 5.35
C ARG A 61 6.28 -11.48 5.63
N LEU A 62 7.42 -11.96 5.16
CA LEU A 62 7.87 -13.34 5.39
C LEU A 62 8.30 -13.54 6.85
N THR A 63 9.01 -12.58 7.44
CA THR A 63 9.50 -12.69 8.82
C THR A 63 8.45 -12.35 9.86
N THR A 64 7.49 -11.48 9.53
CA THR A 64 6.35 -11.18 10.42
C THR A 64 5.32 -12.31 10.32
N LYS A 65 5.54 -13.42 11.05
CA LYS A 65 4.48 -14.41 11.29
C LYS A 65 3.27 -13.68 11.91
N ASN A 66 2.11 -14.03 11.39
CA ASN A 66 0.79 -13.45 11.62
C ASN A 66 0.47 -13.09 13.09
N ALA A 67 0.93 -11.95 13.59
CA ALA A 67 0.53 -11.44 14.92
C ALA A 67 -0.97 -11.09 15.01
N ARG A 68 -1.71 -11.17 13.89
CA ARG A 68 -3.14 -10.85 13.78
C ARG A 68 -4.06 -12.07 13.89
N SER A 69 -3.54 -13.28 14.08
CA SER A 69 -4.39 -14.46 14.32
C SER A 69 -5.08 -14.43 15.70
N SER A 70 -4.58 -13.64 16.66
CA SER A 70 -5.16 -13.55 18.02
C SER A 70 -6.29 -12.51 18.16
N THR A 71 -6.31 -11.44 17.36
CA THR A 71 -7.21 -10.30 17.61
C THR A 71 -8.66 -10.55 17.17
N ARG A 72 -8.89 -11.44 16.20
CA ARG A 72 -10.25 -11.69 15.68
C ARG A 72 -11.12 -12.54 16.61
N VAL A 73 -10.53 -13.26 17.57
CA VAL A 73 -11.28 -14.10 18.53
C VAL A 73 -11.93 -13.26 19.63
N ARG A 74 -11.39 -12.09 19.99
CA ARG A 74 -11.88 -11.30 21.14
C ARG A 74 -13.10 -10.42 20.89
N ILE A 75 -13.47 -10.17 19.63
CA ILE A 75 -14.58 -9.27 19.29
C ILE A 75 -15.92 -10.04 19.20
N ALA A 76 -15.88 -11.38 19.18
CA ALA A 76 -17.04 -12.24 18.99
C ALA A 76 -17.52 -12.97 20.26
N SER A 77 -17.35 -12.39 21.44
CA SER A 77 -18.07 -12.84 22.64
C SER A 77 -19.23 -11.88 22.92
N PRO A 78 -20.43 -12.12 22.38
CA PRO A 78 -21.62 -11.46 22.90
C PRO A 78 -21.85 -11.99 24.32
N GLN A 79 -21.80 -11.06 25.26
CA GLN A 79 -22.17 -11.19 26.66
C GLN A 79 -23.47 -12.01 26.79
N ALA A 80 -23.38 -13.19 27.42
CA ALA A 80 -24.53 -14.00 27.77
C ALA A 80 -25.35 -13.28 28.85
N ALA A 81 -26.67 -13.31 28.67
CA ALA A 81 -27.70 -12.76 29.55
C ALA A 81 -27.72 -13.45 30.92
#